data_AF-A0A1A8Q0W1-F1
#
_entry.id   AF-A0A1A8Q0W1-F1
#
_cell.length_a   1.000
_cell.length_b   1.000
_cell.length_c   1.000
_cell.angle_alpha   90.00
_cell.angle_beta   90.00
_cell.angle_gamma   90.00
#
_symmetry.space_group_name_H-M   'P 1'
#
loop_
_entity.id
_entity.type
_entity.pdbx_description
1 polymer ?
#
loop_
_entity_poly.entity_id
_entity_poly.type
_entity_poly.pdbx_seq_one_letter_code
_entity_poly.pdbx_strand_id
1 'polypeptide(L)' 'VHSGALAQAQFTHIGASLHTRTPFSYRVPAASQPVFLLVNVLYTLVPHVLCYRCCTQPAFFLRQINEEKKE' A
#
# COMPACT_ATOMS: atom_id res chain seq x y z
N VAL A 1 10.74 2.44 -12.34
CA VAL A 1 11.54 3.34 -11.46
C VAL A 1 10.68 4.20 -10.52
N HIS A 2 9.47 4.62 -10.91
CA HIS A 2 8.62 5.50 -10.08
C HIS A 2 7.99 4.84 -8.82
N SER A 3 7.60 3.56 -8.88
CA SER A 3 6.94 2.89 -7.75
C SER A 3 7.84 2.73 -6.52
N GLY A 4 9.15 2.54 -6.72
CA GLY A 4 10.11 2.45 -5.62
C GLY A 4 10.33 3.80 -4.91
N ALA A 5 10.38 4.90 -5.67
CA ALA A 5 10.52 6.24 -5.11
C ALA A 5 9.31 6.63 -4.25
N LEU A 6 8.09 6.28 -4.69
CA LEU A 6 6.86 6.48 -3.93
C LEU A 6 6.90 5.69 -2.60
N ALA A 7 7.28 4.41 -2.66
CA ALA A 7 7.37 3.55 -1.48
C ALA A 7 8.41 4.08 -0.47
N GLN A 8 9.56 4.54 -0.96
CA GLN A 8 10.62 5.10 -0.11
C GLN A 8 10.20 6.42 0.55
N ALA A 9 9.48 7.29 -0.18
CA ALA A 9 8.93 8.52 0.37
C ALA A 9 7.88 8.24 1.46
N GLN A 10 6.96 7.30 1.22
CA GLN A 10 5.95 6.87 2.19
C GLN A 10 6.60 6.28 3.46
N PHE A 11 7.57 5.38 3.30
CA PHE A 11 8.28 4.78 4.43
C PHE A 11 9.00 5.84 5.28
N THR A 12 9.69 6.78 4.62
CA THR A 12 10.40 7.87 5.31
C THR A 12 9.42 8.80 6.03
N HIS A 13 8.27 9.10 5.43
CA HIS A 13 7.23 9.94 6.02
C HIS A 13 6.61 9.31 7.28
N ILE A 14 6.30 8.01 7.24
CA ILE A 14 5.80 7.25 8.40
C ILE A 14 6.86 7.25 9.53
N GLY A 15 8.11 6.94 9.20
CA GLY A 15 9.22 6.91 10.17
C GLY A 15 9.49 8.27 10.82
N ALA A 16 9.52 9.34 10.03
CA ALA A 16 9.68 10.70 10.53
C ALA A 16 8.52 11.11 11.46
N SER A 17 7.29 10.76 11.12
CA SER A 17 6.09 11.10 11.90
C SER A 17 6.03 10.42 13.28
N LEU A 18 6.78 9.35 13.49
CA LEU A 18 6.86 8.61 14.76
C LEU A 18 8.13 8.95 15.56
N HIS A 19 9.06 9.69 14.98
CA HIS A 19 10.37 9.92 15.58
C HIS A 19 10.30 10.89 16.78
N THR A 20 11.13 10.65 17.79
CA THR A 20 11.14 11.50 19.01
C THR A 20 11.77 12.88 18.79
N ARG A 21 12.41 13.12 17.64
CA ARG A 21 12.91 14.44 17.23
C ARG A 21 11.99 15.21 16.28
N THR A 22 10.86 14.65 15.82
CA THR A 22 9.85 15.45 15.10
C THR A 22 9.06 16.32 16.08
N PRO A 23 8.76 17.58 15.74
CA PRO A 23 8.00 18.48 16.61
C PRO A 23 6.62 17.89 16.91
N PHE A 24 6.10 18.14 18.11
CA PHE A 24 4.85 17.53 18.59
C PHE A 24 3.66 17.78 17.65
N SER A 25 3.61 18.96 17.01
CA SER A 25 2.55 19.30 16.04
C SER A 25 2.58 18.48 14.75
N TYR A 26 3.71 17.81 14.44
CA TYR A 26 3.90 16.94 13.26
C TYR A 26 4.09 15.47 13.64
N ARG A 27 4.04 15.14 14.93
CA ARG A 27 4.15 13.77 15.43
C ARG A 27 2.77 13.18 15.54
N VAL A 28 2.62 11.91 15.18
CA VAL A 28 1.39 11.17 15.45
C VAL A 28 1.22 11.02 16.97
N PRO A 29 0.11 11.53 17.56
CA PRO A 29 -0.16 11.39 18.99
C PRO A 29 -0.09 9.92 19.44
N ALA A 30 0.51 9.64 20.59
CA ALA A 30 0.75 8.27 21.07
C ALA A 30 -0.50 7.38 21.08
N ALA A 31 -1.65 7.93 21.49
CA ALA A 31 -2.93 7.23 21.49
C ALA A 31 -3.40 6.79 20.08
N SER A 32 -2.99 7.52 19.04
CA SER A 32 -3.37 7.28 17.64
C SER A 32 -2.32 6.53 16.82
N GLN A 33 -1.11 6.35 17.34
CA GLN A 33 -0.03 5.58 16.68
C GLN A 33 -0.46 4.16 16.24
N PRO A 34 -1.15 3.35 17.06
CA PRO A 34 -1.56 2.01 16.62
C PRO A 34 -2.55 2.06 15.45
N VAL A 35 -3.50 3.00 15.45
CA VAL A 35 -4.47 3.18 14.34
C VAL A 35 -3.76 3.66 13.08
N PHE A 36 -2.85 4.63 13.22
CA PHE A 36 -2.05 5.14 12.11
C PHE A 36 -1.22 4.04 11.45
N LEU A 37 -0.53 3.22 12.25
CA LEU A 37 0.25 2.08 11.75
C LEU A 37 -0.64 1.03 11.09
N LEU A 38 -1.76 0.69 11.72
CA LEU A 38 -2.72 -0.28 11.17
C LEU A 38 -3.21 0.13 9.78
N VAL A 39 -3.62 1.40 9.61
CA VAL A 39 -4.09 1.92 8.32
C VAL A 39 -2.99 1.87 7.26
N ASN A 40 -1.76 2.27 7.60
CA ASN A 40 -0.63 2.21 6.66
C ASN A 40 -0.26 0.76 6.28
N VAL A 41 -0.36 -0.20 7.22
CA VAL A 41 -0.15 -1.63 6.93
C VAL A 41 -1.26 -2.17 6.01
N LEU A 42 -2.53 -1.86 6.29
CA LEU A 42 -3.62 -2.26 5.39
C LEU A 42 -3.40 -1.69 3.98
N TYR A 43 -3.01 -0.42 3.89
CA TYR A 43 -2.75 0.23 2.61
C TYR A 43 -1.62 -0.43 1.80
N THR A 44 -0.58 -0.94 2.47
CA THR A 44 0.49 -1.70 1.79
C THR A 44 0.12 -3.14 1.48
N LEU A 45 -0.79 -3.75 2.24
CA LEU A 45 -1.26 -5.12 2.01
C LEU A 45 -2.23 -5.23 0.82
N VAL A 46 -3.08 -4.22 0.58
CA VAL A 46 -4.02 -4.22 -0.55
C VAL A 46 -3.35 -4.54 -1.90
N PRO A 47 -2.29 -3.83 -2.34
CA PRO A 47 -1.63 -4.14 -3.60
C PRO A 47 -0.92 -5.50 -3.59
N HIS A 48 -0.43 -5.99 -2.44
CA HIS A 48 0.14 -7.33 -2.32
C HIS A 48 -0.92 -8.43 -2.50
N VAL A 49 -2.08 -8.28 -1.84
CA VAL A 49 -3.21 -9.21 -1.99
C VAL A 49 -3.73 -9.20 -3.42
N LEU A 50 -3.85 -8.02 -4.04
CA LEU A 50 -4.25 -7.89 -5.44
C LEU A 50 -3.26 -8.60 -6.37
N CYS A 51 -1.95 -8.38 -6.20
CA CYS A 51 -0.92 -9.08 -6.95
C CYS A 51 -1.01 -10.61 -6.78
N TYR A 52 -1.16 -11.07 -5.54
CA TYR A 52 -1.33 -12.49 -5.23
C TYR A 52 -2.58 -13.08 -5.90
N ARG A 53 -3.72 -12.36 -5.90
CA ARG A 53 -4.93 -12.75 -6.62
C ARG A 53 -4.73 -12.79 -8.14
N CYS A 54 -4.03 -11.83 -8.72
CA CYS A 54 -3.69 -11.85 -10.15
C CYS A 54 -2.84 -13.06 -10.52
N CYS A 55 -1.88 -13.46 -9.68
CA CYS A 55 -1.04 -14.64 -9.93
C CYS A 55 -1.79 -15.97 -9.72
N THR A 56 -2.68 -16.04 -8.73
CA THR A 56 -3.40 -17.29 -8.39
C THR A 56 -4.67 -17.52 -9.19
N GLN A 57 -5.34 -16.45 -9.67
CA GLN A 57 -6.56 -16.53 -10.46
C GLN A 57 -6.55 -15.53 -11.63
N PRO A 58 -5.58 -15.64 -12.58
CA PRO A 58 -5.50 -14.73 -13.72
C PRO A 58 -6.74 -14.83 -14.64
N ALA A 59 -7.48 -15.93 -14.56
CA ALA A 59 -8.67 -16.20 -15.36
C ALA A 59 -9.77 -15.15 -15.22
N PHE A 60 -9.88 -14.44 -14.09
CA PHE A 60 -10.88 -13.36 -13.93
C PHE A 60 -10.64 -12.20 -14.90
N PHE A 61 -9.37 -11.84 -15.14
CA PHE A 61 -8.98 -10.77 -16.07
C PHE A 61 -8.79 -11.28 -17.51
N LEU A 62 -8.31 -12.52 -17.69
CA LEU A 62 -8.12 -13.12 -19.03
C LEU A 62 -9.41 -13.57 -19.71
N ARG A 63 -10.52 -13.74 -18.97
CA ARG A 63 -11.81 -14.16 -19.55
C ARG A 63 -12.34 -13.17 -20.58
N GLN A 64 -12.07 -11.87 -20.42
CA GLN A 64 -12.51 -10.87 -21.40
C GLN A 64 -11.73 -10.94 -22.72
N ILE A 65 -10.45 -11.31 -22.68
CA ILE A 65 -9.58 -11.35 -23.88
C ILE A 65 -9.95 -12.52 -24.82
N ASN A 66 -10.43 -13.64 -24.27
CA ASN A 66 -10.84 -14.79 -25.08
C ASN A 66 -12.25 -14.67 -25.66
N GLU A 67 -13.12 -13.82 -25.09
CA GLU A 67 -14.46 -13.58 -25.63
C GLU A 67 -14.40 -12.58 -26.80
N GLU A 68 -13.52 -11.57 -26.77
CA GLU A 68 -13.31 -10.63 -27.89
C GLU A 68 -12.71 -11.32 -29.14
N LYS A 69 -11.90 -12.38 -28.96
CA LYS A 69 -11.32 -13.14 -30.08
C LYS A 69 -12.26 -14.17 -30.71
N LYS A 70 -13.47 -14.32 -30.17
CA LYS A 70 -14.45 -15.32 -30.59
C LYS A 70 -15.61 -14.73 -31.41
N GLU A 71 -15.63 -13.42 -31.63
CA GLU A 71 -16.52 -12.73 -32.57
C GLU A 71 -15.85 -12.51 -33.92
#